data_AF-A0A2E7P695-F1
#
_entry.id   AF-A0A2E7P695-F1
#
_cell.length_a   1.000
_cell.length_b   1.000
_cell.length_c   1.000
_cell.angle_alpha   90.00
_cell.angle_beta   90.00
_cell.angle_gamma   90.00
#
_symmetry.space_group_name_H-M   'P 1'
#
loop_
_entity.id
_entity.type
_entity.pdbx_description
1 polymer ?
#
loop_
_entity_poly.entity_id
_entity_poly.type
_entity_poly.pdbx_seq_one_letter_code
_entity_poly.pdbx_strand_id
1 'polypeptide(L)'
;MTIRLMPTLSLAMVAALAGCASSQPVTQIDKDTYLLVASSRWHGNDGVAVQGLQQADDWCRQQGRRARIIGSERSEGVIGVMPPKVMLSFKCDLIRQ
;
A
#
# COMPACT_ATOMS: atom_id res chain seq x y z
N MET A 1 8.08 29.75 -47.49
CA MET A 1 8.53 28.36 -47.68
C MET A 1 8.94 27.83 -46.31
N THR A 2 8.16 26.84 -45.84
CA THR A 2 8.31 26.02 -44.63
C THR A 2 9.70 25.39 -44.55
N ILE A 3 10.26 25.12 -43.37
CA ILE A 3 10.11 23.82 -42.66
C ILE A 3 10.49 24.03 -41.19
N ARG A 4 9.57 23.70 -40.27
CA ARG A 4 9.88 23.51 -38.85
C ARG A 4 10.17 22.03 -38.62
N LEU A 5 11.39 21.70 -38.21
CA LEU A 5 11.74 20.36 -37.72
C LEU A 5 11.44 20.28 -36.23
N MET A 6 10.37 19.56 -35.89
CA MET A 6 10.08 19.06 -34.54
C MET A 6 10.88 17.77 -34.34
N PRO A 7 11.79 17.67 -33.36
CA PRO A 7 12.32 16.37 -32.96
C PRO A 7 11.30 15.72 -32.00
N THR A 8 10.50 14.86 -32.60
CA THR A 8 9.98 13.59 -32.07
C THR A 8 10.46 13.23 -30.66
N LEU A 9 9.63 13.54 -29.67
CA LEU A 9 8.99 12.55 -28.77
C LEU A 9 9.83 11.31 -28.39
N SER A 10 10.94 11.50 -27.67
CA SER A 10 11.62 10.41 -26.94
C SER A 10 10.84 10.05 -25.66
N LEU A 11 9.59 9.60 -25.81
CA LEU A 11 8.69 9.22 -24.72
C LEU A 11 8.58 7.69 -24.63
N ALA A 12 9.72 6.98 -24.63
CA ALA A 12 9.72 5.53 -24.72
C ALA A 12 10.76 4.87 -23.81
N MET A 13 10.83 5.25 -22.53
CA MET A 13 11.56 4.43 -21.54
C MET A 13 11.26 4.74 -20.06
N VAL A 14 9.98 4.79 -19.67
CA VAL A 14 9.60 4.83 -18.23
C VAL A 14 8.29 4.08 -18.02
N ALA A 15 8.28 2.79 -18.34
CA ALA A 15 7.17 1.92 -17.94
C ALA A 15 7.75 0.58 -17.47
N ALA A 16 7.27 0.14 -16.30
CA ALA A 16 7.45 -1.19 -15.72
C ALA A 16 8.66 -1.45 -14.80
N LEU A 17 9.01 -0.50 -13.92
CA LEU A 17 9.32 -0.87 -12.53
C LEU A 17 8.07 -0.69 -11.66
N ALA A 18 6.95 -1.25 -12.08
CA ALA A 18 5.89 -1.60 -11.13
C ALA A 18 6.40 -2.81 -10.36
N GLY A 19 7.29 -2.56 -9.39
CA GLY A 19 7.77 -3.58 -8.50
C GLY A 19 6.57 -4.30 -7.92
N CYS A 20 6.55 -5.63 -8.03
CA CYS A 20 5.61 -6.49 -7.34
C CYS A 20 5.79 -6.29 -5.83
N ALA A 21 5.24 -5.21 -5.28
CA ALA A 21 4.93 -5.12 -3.87
C ALA A 21 3.85 -6.19 -3.66
N SER A 22 4.29 -7.40 -3.34
CA SER A 22 3.46 -8.47 -2.83
C SER A 22 2.88 -8.01 -1.48
N SER A 23 1.91 -7.10 -1.53
CA SER A 23 1.05 -6.80 -0.39
C SER A 23 0.29 -8.08 -0.09
N GLN A 24 0.37 -8.56 1.15
CA GLN A 24 -0.43 -9.70 1.54
C GLN A 24 -1.92 -9.32 1.38
N PRO A 25 -2.78 -10.25 0.94
CA PRO A 25 -4.15 -9.92 0.61
C PRO A 25 -4.91 -9.37 1.84
N VAL A 26 -5.68 -8.31 1.62
CA VAL A 26 -6.65 -7.82 2.60
C VAL A 26 -7.71 -8.90 2.80
N THR A 27 -7.96 -9.28 4.04
CA THR A 27 -8.95 -10.29 4.42
C THR A 27 -10.14 -9.62 5.07
N GLN A 28 -11.35 -9.85 4.59
CA GLN A 28 -12.55 -9.36 5.25
C GLN A 28 -12.89 -10.26 6.45
N ILE A 29 -13.05 -9.67 7.64
CA ILE A 29 -13.35 -10.41 8.88
C ILE A 29 -14.77 -10.15 9.40
N ASP A 30 -15.39 -9.02 9.03
CA ASP A 30 -16.79 -8.69 9.34
C ASP A 30 -17.32 -7.66 8.31
N LYS A 31 -18.58 -7.24 8.41
CA LYS A 31 -19.17 -6.18 7.61
C LYS A 31 -18.34 -4.90 7.76
N ASP A 32 -17.92 -4.37 6.62
CA ASP A 32 -17.06 -3.19 6.50
C ASP A 32 -15.75 -3.27 7.32
N THR A 33 -15.33 -4.46 7.77
CA THR A 33 -14.17 -4.66 8.64
C THR A 33 -13.19 -5.62 8.01
N TYR A 34 -11.94 -5.17 7.92
CA TYR A 34 -10.88 -5.82 7.18
C TYR A 34 -9.63 -5.98 8.04
N LEU A 35 -8.87 -7.01 7.73
CA LEU A 35 -7.59 -7.33 8.31
C LEU A 35 -6.53 -7.30 7.20
N LEU A 36 -5.42 -6.63 7.47
CA LEU A 36 -4.26 -6.58 6.59
C LEU A 36 -3.01 -6.92 7.40
N VAL A 37 -2.17 -7.80 6.87
CA VAL A 37 -0.85 -8.07 7.42
C VAL A 37 0.19 -7.48 6.47
N ALA A 38 0.87 -6.43 6.92
CA ALA A 38 2.03 -5.90 6.22
C ALA A 38 3.29 -6.53 6.80
N SER A 39 4.23 -6.91 5.93
CA SER A 39 5.56 -7.37 6.33
C SER A 39 6.59 -6.95 5.31
N SER A 40 7.80 -6.63 5.78
CA SER A 40 8.90 -6.28 4.89
C SER A 40 10.23 -6.76 5.45
N ARG A 41 11.08 -7.28 4.58
CA ARG A 41 12.48 -7.60 4.91
C ARG A 41 13.40 -6.38 4.79
N TRP A 42 12.96 -5.35 4.08
CA TRP A 42 13.78 -4.20 3.70
C TRP A 42 13.44 -2.95 4.51
N HIS A 43 12.26 -2.91 5.10
CA HIS A 43 11.82 -1.80 5.95
C HIS A 43 11.86 -2.21 7.42
N GLY A 44 12.30 -1.30 8.29
CA GLY A 44 12.15 -1.44 9.74
C GLY A 44 10.68 -1.39 10.17
N ASN A 45 10.42 -1.57 11.46
CA ASN A 45 9.05 -1.68 12.00
C ASN A 45 8.15 -0.48 11.61
N ASP A 46 8.66 0.75 11.72
CA ASP A 46 7.89 1.94 11.32
C ASP A 46 7.60 1.99 9.82
N GLY A 47 8.54 1.53 8.98
CA GLY A 47 8.32 1.47 7.54
C GLY A 47 7.26 0.43 7.17
N VAL A 48 7.23 -0.72 7.86
CA VAL A 48 6.17 -1.72 7.69
C VAL A 48 4.82 -1.18 8.17
N ALA A 49 4.79 -0.41 9.26
CA ALA A 49 3.57 0.22 9.74
C ALA A 49 3.02 1.24 8.72
N VAL A 50 3.86 2.13 8.18
CA VAL A 50 3.47 3.08 7.15
C VAL A 50 2.97 2.37 5.89
N GLN A 51 3.69 1.33 5.45
CA GLN A 51 3.27 0.50 4.33
C GLN A 51 1.89 -0.11 4.56
N GLY A 52 1.62 -0.63 5.76
CA GLY A 52 0.32 -1.18 6.11
C GLY A 52 -0.81 -0.15 6.09
N LEU A 53 -0.56 1.04 6.65
CA LEU A 53 -1.53 2.14 6.64
C LEU A 53 -1.87 2.59 5.22
N GLN A 54 -0.86 2.69 4.36
CA GLN A 54 -1.04 3.04 2.95
C GLN A 54 -1.87 1.99 2.22
N GLN A 55 -1.57 0.71 2.41
CA GLN A 55 -2.33 -0.40 1.80
C GLN A 55 -3.80 -0.42 2.26
N ALA A 56 -4.06 -0.18 3.55
CA ALA A 56 -5.42 -0.08 4.06
C ALA A 56 -6.19 1.10 3.43
N ASP A 57 -5.55 2.27 3.31
CA ASP A 57 -6.17 3.45 2.70
C ASP A 57 -6.41 3.25 1.20
N ASP A 58 -5.45 2.69 0.47
CA ASP A 58 -5.59 2.38 -0.95
C ASP A 58 -6.73 1.38 -1.20
N TRP A 59 -6.89 0.37 -0.34
CA TRP A 59 -8.00 -0.59 -0.41
C TRP A 59 -9.36 0.10 -0.24
N CYS A 60 -9.51 0.98 0.75
CA CYS A 60 -10.76 1.71 0.94
C CYS A 60 -11.02 2.74 -0.16
N ARG A 61 -9.96 3.38 -0.70
CA ARG A 61 -10.07 4.37 -1.79
C ARG A 61 -10.58 3.75 -3.09
N GLN A 62 -10.21 2.51 -3.39
CA GLN A 62 -10.77 1.77 -4.53
C GLN A 62 -12.31 1.63 -4.45
N GLN A 63 -12.88 1.77 -3.25
CA GLN A 63 -14.30 1.70 -2.97
C GLN A 63 -14.94 3.09 -2.75
N GLY A 64 -14.20 4.18 -3.00
CA GLY A 64 -14.65 5.55 -2.72
C GLY A 64 -14.80 5.88 -1.24
N ARG A 65 -14.09 5.15 -0.37
CA ARG A 65 -14.14 5.27 1.10
C ARG A 65 -12.77 5.61 1.67
N ARG A 66 -12.70 5.90 2.96
CA ARG A 66 -11.44 6.15 3.68
C ARG A 66 -11.19 5.07 4.72
N ALA A 67 -9.93 4.67 4.86
CA ALA A 67 -9.56 3.73 5.92
C ALA A 67 -9.63 4.40 7.29
N ARG A 68 -10.31 3.71 8.23
CA ARG A 68 -10.28 3.99 9.65
C ARG A 68 -9.67 2.81 10.37
N ILE A 69 -8.49 2.99 10.94
CA ILE A 69 -7.83 1.94 11.72
C ILE A 69 -8.60 1.75 13.04
N ILE A 70 -8.99 0.51 13.32
CA ILE A 70 -9.70 0.13 14.55
C ILE A 70 -8.83 -0.72 15.48
N GLY A 71 -7.69 -1.20 14.99
CA GLY A 71 -6.72 -1.95 15.78
C GLY A 71 -5.42 -2.16 15.01
N SER A 72 -4.32 -2.28 15.75
CA SER A 72 -2.98 -2.46 15.21
C SER A 72 -2.18 -3.34 16.16
N GLU A 73 -1.67 -4.45 15.65
CA GLU A 73 -0.71 -5.31 16.35
C GLU A 73 0.61 -5.26 15.61
N ARG A 74 1.71 -5.06 16.34
CA ARG A 74 3.05 -5.03 15.77
C ARG A 74 3.87 -6.18 16.30
N SER A 75 4.65 -6.78 15.42
CA SER A 75 5.66 -7.77 15.74
C SER A 75 6.99 -7.24 15.22
N GLU A 76 7.91 -6.96 16.15
CA GLU A 76 9.23 -6.39 15.84
C GLU A 76 10.07 -7.28 14.90
N GLY A 77 9.70 -8.55 14.77
CA GLY A 77 10.52 -9.53 14.08
C GLY A 77 11.84 -9.80 14.82
N VAL A 78 12.67 -10.66 14.24
CA VAL A 78 14.02 -10.97 14.72
C VAL A 78 14.96 -10.76 13.54
N ILE A 79 15.91 -9.83 13.68
CA ILE A 79 16.86 -9.47 12.62
C ILE A 79 17.52 -10.74 12.06
N GLY A 80 17.40 -10.96 10.75
CA GLY A 80 17.98 -12.12 10.06
C GLY A 80 17.15 -13.42 10.11
N VAL A 81 16.10 -13.50 10.94
CA VAL A 81 15.26 -14.71 11.09
C VAL A 81 13.82 -14.45 10.66
N MET A 82 13.20 -13.41 11.19
CA MET A 82 11.79 -13.09 10.94
C MET A 82 11.66 -11.60 10.63
N PRO A 83 11.09 -11.21 9.47
CA PRO A 83 10.86 -9.80 9.18
C PRO A 83 9.84 -9.19 10.15
N PRO A 84 9.94 -7.88 10.43
CA PRO A 84 8.90 -7.17 11.15
C PRO A 84 7.55 -7.31 10.41
N LYS A 85 6.49 -7.43 11.20
CA LYS A 85 5.12 -7.52 10.71
C LYS A 85 4.22 -6.57 11.46
N VAL A 86 3.25 -6.01 10.75
CA VAL A 86 2.18 -5.20 11.32
C VAL A 86 0.86 -5.76 10.83
N MET A 87 -0.01 -6.12 11.77
CA MET A 87 -1.37 -6.54 11.50
C MET A 87 -2.30 -5.37 11.82
N LEU A 88 -3.02 -4.91 10.83
CA LEU A 88 -3.98 -3.81 10.95
C LEU A 88 -5.38 -4.35 10.78
N SER A 89 -6.25 -4.06 11.75
CA SER A 89 -7.69 -4.16 11.57
C SER A 89 -8.24 -2.76 11.27
N PHE A 90 -9.01 -2.63 10.21
CA PHE A 90 -9.51 -1.34 9.74
C PHE A 90 -10.91 -1.47 9.14
N LYS A 91 -11.65 -0.36 9.13
CA LYS A 91 -12.93 -0.22 8.45
C LYS A 91 -12.83 0.76 7.29
N CYS A 92 -13.69 0.59 6.29
CA CYS A 92 -13.84 1.58 5.23
C CYS A 92 -15.09 2.43 5.50
N ASP A 93 -14.87 3.64 5.99
CA ASP A 93 -15.92 4.61 6.30
C ASP A 93 -16.14 5.57 5.12
N LEU A 94 -17.37 6.09 4.99
CA LEU A 94 -17.66 7.15 4.03
C LEU A 94 -16.81 8.38 4.35
N ILE A 95 -16.26 9.03 3.32
CA ILE A 95 -15.59 10.32 3.46
C ILE A 95 -16.67 11.34 3.85
N ARG A 96 -16.85 11.57 5.15
CA ARG A 96 -17.71 12.65 5.62
C ARG A 96 -16.97 13.96 5.36
N GLN A 97 -17.38 14.68 4.31
CA GLN A 97 -16.96 16.06 4.04
C GLN A 97 -17.53 16.99 5.11
#